data_AF-A0A524QDI8-F1
#
_entry.id   AF-A0A524QDI8-F1
#
_cell.length_a   1.000
_cell.length_b   1.000
_cell.length_c   1.000
_cell.angle_alpha   90.00
_cell.angle_beta   90.00
_cell.angle_gamma   90.00
#
_symmetry.space_group_name_H-M   'P 1'
#
loop_
_entity.id
_entity.type
_entity.pdbx_description
1 polymer ?
#
loop_
_entity_poly.entity_id
_entity_poly.type
_entity_poly.pdbx_seq_one_letter_code
_entity_poly.pdbx_strand_id
1 'polypeptide(L)'
;MKLKLQILIILLVGSTLTLRSQVITVNPAFPTSSNSVVVTFNADKGDMGLKDYSGDDVYAHTGVITDKSLSSSDWKYVIAPWGTFLPKAK
;
A
#
# COMPACT_ATOMS: atom_id res chain seq x y z
N MET A 1 30.11 6.80 -32.37
CA MET A 1 30.00 6.29 -30.98
C MET A 1 29.09 7.16 -30.10
N LYS A 2 29.23 8.49 -30.12
CA LYS A 2 28.41 9.43 -29.31
C LYS A 2 26.88 9.32 -29.52
N LEU A 3 26.43 9.22 -30.78
CA LEU A 3 24.99 9.11 -31.10
C LEU A 3 24.33 7.83 -30.56
N LYS A 4 25.05 6.69 -30.59
CA LYS A 4 24.55 5.41 -30.03
C LYS A 4 24.40 5.48 -28.51
N LEU A 5 25.32 6.18 -27.83
CA LEU A 5 25.25 6.38 -26.38
C LEU A 5 24.09 7.31 -25.98
N GLN A 6 23.83 8.36 -26.76
CA GLN A 6 22.69 9.27 -26.53
C GLN A 6 21.34 8.56 -26.70
N ILE A 7 21.21 7.72 -27.73
CA ILE A 7 20.00 6.90 -27.95
C ILE A 7 19.79 5.92 -26.80
N LEU A 8 20.85 5.26 -26.32
CA LEU A 8 20.78 4.33 -25.19
C LEU A 8 20.33 5.04 -23.89
N ILE A 9 20.85 6.24 -23.63
CA ILE A 9 20.45 7.05 -22.46
C ILE A 9 18.98 7.45 -22.54
N ILE A 10 18.51 7.88 -23.71
CA ILE A 10 17.08 8.23 -23.92
C ILE A 10 16.19 7.00 -23.70
N LEU A 11 16.61 5.82 -24.17
CA LEU A 11 15.86 4.57 -23.96
C LEU A 11 15.79 4.18 -22.47
N LEU A 12 16.89 4.35 -21.73
CA LEU A 12 16.96 4.05 -20.30
C LEU A 12 16.14 5.04 -19.44
N VAL A 13 16.10 6.31 -19.82
CA VAL A 13 15.32 7.33 -19.10
C VAL A 13 13.82 7.18 -19.40
N GLY A 14 13.45 6.82 -20.62
CA GLY A 14 12.06 6.58 -20.99
C GLY A 14 11.42 5.36 -20.29
N SER A 15 12.22 4.34 -19.94
CA SER A 15 11.72 3.11 -19.33
C SER A 15 11.40 3.22 -17.83
N THR A 16 11.89 4.24 -17.13
CA THR A 16 11.61 4.44 -15.69
C THR A 16 10.25 5.08 -15.44
N LEU A 17 9.66 5.75 -16.44
CA LEU A 17 8.41 6.50 -16.32
C LEU A 17 7.17 5.60 -16.15
N THR A 18 7.29 4.29 -16.37
CA THR A 18 6.16 3.34 -16.36
C THR A 18 6.22 2.31 -15.23
N LEU A 19 7.21 2.36 -14.35
CA LEU A 19 7.34 1.37 -13.28
C LEU A 19 6.40 1.70 -12.12
N ARG A 20 5.30 0.94 -11.99
CA ARG A 20 4.42 0.96 -10.82
C ARG A 20 4.68 -0.27 -9.96
N SER A 21 5.20 -0.04 -8.75
CA SER A 21 5.45 -1.08 -7.74
C SER A 21 4.38 -1.13 -6.65
N GLN A 22 3.25 -0.43 -6.84
CA GLN A 22 2.20 -0.35 -5.82
C GLN A 22 1.49 -1.70 -5.70
N VAL A 23 1.62 -2.35 -4.54
CA VAL A 23 0.90 -3.59 -4.20
C VAL A 23 -0.43 -3.31 -3.49
N ILE A 24 -0.62 -2.08 -3.01
CA ILE A 24 -1.83 -1.60 -2.35
C ILE A 24 -2.50 -0.54 -3.23
N THR A 25 -3.82 -0.64 -3.43
CA THR A 25 -4.65 0.42 -4.02
C THR A 25 -5.71 0.88 -3.04
N VAL A 26 -6.12 2.15 -3.16
CA VAL A 26 -7.10 2.78 -2.28
C VAL A 26 -8.16 3.48 -3.13
N ASN A 27 -9.43 3.24 -2.82
CA ASN A 27 -10.57 3.89 -3.49
C ASN A 27 -11.58 4.42 -2.46
N PRO A 28 -11.94 5.71 -2.47
CA PRO A 28 -11.42 6.75 -3.35
C PRO A 28 -9.96 7.10 -3.03
N ALA A 29 -9.22 7.63 -4.01
CA ALA A 29 -7.84 8.05 -3.83
C ALA A 29 -7.69 9.18 -2.79
N PHE A 30 -8.75 9.99 -2.65
CA PHE A 30 -8.87 11.06 -1.66
C PHE A 30 -10.12 10.83 -0.81
N PRO A 31 -10.02 10.02 0.24
CA PRO A 31 -11.16 9.72 1.10
C PRO A 31 -11.56 10.91 1.95
N THR A 32 -12.85 11.03 2.21
CA THR A 32 -13.43 11.94 3.19
C THR A 32 -13.87 11.15 4.42
N SER A 33 -14.02 11.81 5.56
CA SER A 33 -14.43 11.16 6.81
C SER A 33 -15.83 10.55 6.78
N SER A 34 -16.68 10.97 5.84
CA SER A 34 -18.06 10.52 5.68
C SER A 34 -18.24 9.33 4.74
N ASN A 35 -17.20 8.93 4.02
CA ASN A 35 -17.30 7.95 2.94
C ASN A 35 -16.50 6.68 3.25
N SER A 36 -16.96 5.55 2.75
CA SER A 36 -16.21 4.30 2.84
C SER A 36 -14.94 4.37 2.00
N VAL A 37 -13.93 3.64 2.46
CA VAL A 37 -12.65 3.48 1.77
C VAL A 37 -12.39 2.00 1.57
N VAL A 38 -12.10 1.62 0.33
CA VAL A 38 -11.66 0.26 -0.01
C VAL A 38 -10.16 0.27 -0.19
N VAL A 39 -9.46 -0.50 0.63
CA VAL A 39 -8.02 -0.77 0.51
C VAL A 39 -7.86 -2.18 -0.03
N THR A 40 -7.20 -2.33 -1.18
CA THR A 40 -6.95 -3.63 -1.80
C THR A 40 -5.46 -3.91 -1.77
N PHE A 41 -5.05 -5.03 -1.17
CA PHE A 41 -3.69 -5.56 -1.28
C PHE A 41 -3.67 -6.69 -2.31
N ASN A 42 -2.81 -6.59 -3.32
CA ASN A 42 -2.63 -7.63 -4.33
C ASN A 42 -1.46 -8.54 -3.94
N ALA A 43 -1.78 -9.73 -3.42
CA ALA A 43 -0.82 -10.73 -2.97
C ALA A 43 0.05 -11.32 -4.10
N ASP A 44 -0.33 -11.18 -5.37
CA ASP A 44 0.47 -11.63 -6.53
C ASP A 44 1.59 -10.63 -6.91
N LYS A 45 1.73 -9.53 -6.17
CA LYS A 45 2.74 -8.48 -6.40
C LYS A 45 3.69 -8.37 -5.21
N GLY A 46 4.79 -7.63 -5.39
CA GLY A 46 5.79 -7.43 -4.33
C GLY A 46 6.65 -8.66 -4.11
N ASP A 47 6.83 -9.07 -2.85
CA ASP A 47 7.56 -10.28 -2.46
C ASP A 47 6.75 -11.57 -2.65
N MET A 48 5.45 -11.43 -2.94
CA MET A 48 4.51 -12.53 -3.14
C MET A 48 4.38 -13.43 -1.88
N GLY A 49 4.69 -12.93 -0.68
CA GLY A 49 4.71 -13.73 0.55
C GLY A 49 3.35 -14.29 0.99
N LEU A 50 2.26 -13.65 0.55
CA LEU A 50 0.88 -14.11 0.76
C LEU A 50 0.25 -14.69 -0.51
N LYS A 51 1.02 -14.84 -1.59
CA LYS A 51 0.49 -15.44 -2.83
C LYS A 51 0.05 -16.87 -2.56
N ASP A 52 -1.11 -17.23 -3.10
CA ASP A 52 -1.73 -18.56 -2.97
C ASP A 52 -2.02 -18.97 -1.51
N TYR A 53 -1.97 -18.02 -0.57
CA TYR A 53 -2.38 -18.27 0.82
C TYR A 53 -3.88 -18.59 0.87
N SER A 54 -4.21 -19.75 1.42
CA SER A 54 -5.58 -20.28 1.48
C SER A 54 -6.16 -20.33 2.89
N GLY A 55 -5.38 -19.91 3.90
CA GLY A 55 -5.87 -19.75 5.26
C GLY A 55 -6.90 -18.62 5.35
N ASP A 56 -7.76 -18.67 6.37
CA ASP A 56 -8.77 -17.65 6.60
C ASP A 56 -8.29 -16.58 7.58
N ASP A 57 -7.11 -16.72 8.17
CA ASP A 57 -6.52 -15.93 9.26
C ASP A 57 -5.61 -14.79 8.78
N VAL A 58 -6.09 -14.04 7.78
CA VAL A 58 -5.49 -12.76 7.37
C VAL A 58 -6.10 -11.64 8.21
N TYR A 59 -5.28 -10.73 8.74
CA TYR A 59 -5.74 -9.61 9.57
C TYR A 59 -5.15 -8.28 9.07
N ALA A 60 -5.99 -7.25 8.99
CA ALA A 60 -5.60 -5.89 8.63
C ALA A 60 -5.59 -4.98 9.87
N HIS A 61 -4.40 -4.60 10.33
CA HIS A 61 -4.25 -3.60 11.38
C HIS A 61 -4.43 -2.20 10.82
N THR A 62 -5.54 -1.56 11.16
CA THR A 62 -5.87 -0.20 10.68
C THR A 62 -6.05 0.79 11.82
N GLY A 63 -5.83 2.05 11.50
CA GLY A 63 -6.05 3.23 12.32
C GLY A 63 -5.97 4.47 11.44
N VAL A 64 -6.16 5.65 12.02
CA VAL A 64 -6.04 6.93 11.30
C VAL A 64 -5.21 7.95 12.08
N ILE A 65 -4.45 8.77 11.35
CA ILE A 65 -3.83 9.99 11.88
C ILE A 65 -4.81 11.14 11.67
N THR A 66 -5.06 11.92 12.72
CA THR A 66 -6.07 12.99 12.73
C THR A 66 -5.52 14.24 13.41
N ASP A 67 -6.34 15.29 13.47
CA ASP A 67 -6.08 16.49 14.29
C ASP A 67 -5.96 16.19 15.79
N LYS A 68 -6.48 15.05 16.26
CA LYS A 68 -6.31 14.56 17.64
C LYS A 68 -5.02 13.79 17.87
N SER A 69 -4.23 13.54 16.83
CA SER A 69 -2.94 12.86 16.93
C SER A 69 -1.85 13.83 17.37
N LEU A 70 -1.06 13.45 18.37
CA LEU A 70 0.06 14.26 18.88
C LEU A 70 1.32 14.15 18.00
N SER A 71 1.38 13.15 17.13
CA SER A 71 2.49 12.92 16.19
C SER A 71 2.03 12.09 14.99
N SER A 72 2.89 11.95 13.98
CA SER A 72 2.66 11.07 12.82
C SER A 72 2.64 9.57 13.16
N SER A 73 3.02 9.19 14.38
CA SER A 73 2.98 7.81 14.88
C SER A 73 1.88 7.60 15.92
N ASP A 74 1.12 8.63 16.27
CA ASP A 74 0.03 8.56 17.25
C ASP A 74 -1.29 8.19 16.56
N TRP A 75 -1.39 6.93 16.13
CA TRP A 75 -2.56 6.38 15.46
C TRP A 75 -3.77 6.37 16.40
N LYS A 76 -4.89 6.94 15.92
CA LYS A 76 -6.18 6.93 16.63
C LYS A 76 -7.13 5.92 16.00
N TYR A 77 -8.17 5.58 16.76
CA TYR A 77 -9.22 4.64 16.33
C TYR A 77 -8.65 3.29 15.86
N VAL A 78 -7.56 2.84 16.50
CA VAL A 78 -6.87 1.59 16.17
C VAL A 78 -7.80 0.41 16.45
N ILE A 79 -8.08 -0.39 15.42
CA ILE A 79 -9.02 -1.51 15.54
C ILE A 79 -8.44 -2.60 16.46
N ALA A 80 -7.16 -2.93 16.32
CA ALA A 80 -6.47 -3.89 17.20
C ALA A 80 -4.98 -3.50 17.33
N PRO A 81 -4.38 -3.58 18.53
CA PRO A 81 -2.94 -3.39 18.70
C PRO A 81 -2.14 -4.30 17.75
N TRP A 82 -1.02 -3.79 17.25
CA TRP A 82 -0.10 -4.61 16.45
C TRP A 82 0.30 -5.89 17.19
N GLY A 83 0.32 -7.02 16.47
CA GLY A 83 0.63 -8.34 17.06
C GLY A 83 -0.54 -8.99 17.81
N THR A 84 -1.76 -8.47 17.67
CA THR A 84 -2.98 -9.08 18.24
C THR A 84 -3.98 -9.48 17.15
N PHE A 85 -4.44 -10.73 17.19
CA PHE A 85 -5.30 -11.30 16.14
C PHE A 85 -6.76 -11.33 16.60
N LEU A 86 -7.39 -10.16 16.68
CA LEU A 86 -8.77 -10.03 17.13
C LEU A 86 -9.75 -10.18 15.94
N PRO A 87 -10.92 -10.81 16.14
CA PRO A 87 -11.91 -10.98 15.07
C PRO A 87 -12.35 -9.68 14.36
N LYS A 88 -12.30 -8.54 15.05
CA LYS A 88 -12.65 -7.23 14.47
C LYS A 88 -11.63 -6.67 13.48
N ALA A 89 -10.41 -7.21 13.45
CA ALA A 89 -9.33 -6.82 12.55
C ALA A 89 -9.09 -7.84 11.43
N LYS A 90 -9.94 -8.87 11.34
CA LYS A 90 -9.91 -9.91 10.31
C LYS A 90 -10.56 -9.39 9.03
#